data_AF-A0A1L5IUJ9-F1
#
_entry.id   AF-A0A1L5IUJ9-F1
#
_cell.length_a   1.000
_cell.length_b   1.000
_cell.length_c   1.000
_cell.angle_alpha   90.00
_cell.angle_beta   90.00
_cell.angle_gamma   90.00
#
_symmetry.space_group_name_H-M   'P 1'
#
loop_
_entity.id
_entity.type
_entity.pdbx_description
1 polymer ?
#
loop_
_entity_poly.entity_id
_entity_poly.type
_entity_poly.pdbx_seq_one_letter_code
_entity_poly.pdbx_strand_id
1 'polypeptide(L)'
;ENKSTGDDLFDRLNTTVMNKHLNELMEGLTAKVFRTYNASITLQQQLEKLTDPDDSVTEKILAYNRANRAVAILCNHQRSVPKSHQKSMEKLKEKITAKKEA
;
A
#
# COMPACT_ATOMS: atom_id res chain seq x y z
N GLU A 1 -23.50 -23.65 -2.13
CA GLU A 1 -23.82 -24.32 -0.86
C GLU A 1 -23.50 -25.81 -0.99
N ASN A 2 -23.30 -26.52 0.13
CA ASN A 2 -22.77 -27.90 0.22
C ASN A 2 -21.27 -28.05 -0.07
N LYS A 3 -20.47 -27.02 0.22
CA LYS A 3 -19.00 -27.08 0.13
C LYS A 3 -18.39 -27.47 1.48
N SER A 4 -17.38 -28.31 1.44
CA SER A 4 -16.55 -28.67 2.58
C SER A 4 -15.37 -27.71 2.74
N THR A 5 -14.73 -27.73 3.91
CA THR A 5 -13.47 -27.01 4.13
C THR A 5 -12.41 -27.53 3.15
N GLY A 6 -11.91 -26.65 2.28
CA GLY A 6 -10.93 -26.99 1.24
C GLY A 6 -11.49 -26.99 -0.18
N ASP A 7 -12.82 -26.98 -0.35
CA ASP A 7 -13.43 -26.83 -1.67
C ASP A 7 -13.21 -25.40 -2.20
N ASP A 8 -12.97 -25.29 -3.51
CA ASP A 8 -12.79 -24.00 -4.16
C ASP A 8 -14.02 -23.11 -3.95
N LEU A 9 -13.79 -21.89 -3.44
CA LEU A 9 -14.87 -20.92 -3.24
C LEU A 9 -15.60 -20.60 -4.56
N PHE A 10 -14.86 -20.50 -5.65
CA PHE A 10 -15.37 -20.26 -7.01
C PHE A 10 -15.09 -21.47 -7.91
N ASP A 11 -15.89 -22.53 -7.78
CA ASP A 11 -15.74 -23.82 -8.45
C ASP A 11 -15.94 -23.78 -9.98
N ARG A 12 -16.58 -22.72 -10.49
CA ARG A 12 -16.84 -22.53 -11.92
C ARG A 12 -16.05 -21.37 -12.54
N LEU A 13 -15.15 -20.76 -11.78
CA LEU A 13 -14.37 -19.61 -12.21
C LEU A 13 -12.88 -19.96 -12.17
N ASN A 14 -12.16 -19.58 -13.22
CA ASN A 14 -10.71 -19.63 -13.21
C ASN A 14 -10.13 -18.35 -13.83
N THR A 15 -8.82 -18.17 -13.70
CA THR A 15 -8.13 -16.96 -14.15
C THR A 15 -8.22 -16.75 -15.66
N THR A 16 -8.29 -17.82 -16.45
CA THR A 16 -8.45 -17.74 -17.91
C THR A 16 -9.81 -17.17 -18.30
N VAL A 17 -10.89 -17.71 -17.72
CA VAL A 17 -12.27 -17.23 -17.98
C VAL A 17 -12.42 -15.78 -17.56
N MET A 18 -11.93 -15.44 -16.37
CA MET A 18 -11.98 -14.06 -15.86
C MET A 18 -11.20 -13.10 -16.78
N ASN A 19 -9.95 -13.40 -17.15
CA ASN A 19 -9.17 -12.49 -17.98
C ASN A 19 -9.72 -12.40 -19.41
N LYS A 20 -10.32 -13.47 -19.95
CA LYS A 20 -11.03 -13.39 -21.24
C LYS A 20 -12.16 -12.37 -21.18
N HIS A 21 -13.00 -12.45 -20.16
CA HIS A 21 -14.10 -11.49 -19.97
C HIS A 21 -13.57 -10.06 -19.78
N LEU A 22 -12.51 -9.86 -19.00
CA LEU A 22 -11.89 -8.54 -18.82
C LEU A 22 -11.37 -7.97 -20.15
N ASN A 23 -10.73 -8.80 -20.98
CA ASN A 23 -10.22 -8.37 -22.28
C ASN A 23 -11.34 -8.01 -23.27
N GLU A 24 -12.53 -8.62 -23.16
CA GLU A 24 -13.73 -8.25 -23.93
C GLU A 24 -14.26 -6.86 -23.52
N LEU A 25 -14.07 -6.45 -22.27
CA LEU A 25 -14.47 -5.12 -21.78
C LEU A 25 -13.47 -4.03 -22.19
N MET A 26 -12.18 -4.35 -22.26
CA MET A 26 -11.11 -3.45 -22.69
C MET A 26 -9.93 -4.28 -23.17
N GLU A 27 -9.44 -4.01 -24.37
CA GLU A 27 -8.29 -4.71 -24.94
C GLU A 27 -7.05 -4.59 -24.01
N GLY A 28 -6.43 -5.73 -23.69
CA GLY A 28 -5.27 -5.81 -22.81
C GLY A 28 -5.60 -5.75 -21.31
N LEU A 29 -6.87 -5.58 -20.92
CA LEU A 29 -7.27 -5.57 -19.52
C LEU A 29 -7.16 -6.98 -18.91
N THR A 30 -6.48 -7.06 -17.77
CA THR A 30 -6.31 -8.30 -17.00
C THR A 30 -6.47 -8.01 -15.51
N ALA A 31 -6.69 -9.03 -14.70
CA ALA A 31 -6.90 -8.87 -13.26
C ALA A 31 -5.74 -8.14 -12.55
N LYS A 32 -4.49 -8.33 -13.02
CA LYS A 32 -3.33 -7.61 -12.45
C LYS A 32 -3.37 -6.10 -12.66
N VAL A 33 -4.01 -5.63 -13.74
CA VAL A 33 -4.12 -4.20 -14.06
C VAL A 33 -4.89 -3.47 -12.97
N PHE A 34 -5.91 -4.10 -12.38
CA PHE A 34 -6.66 -3.52 -11.26
C PHE A 34 -5.78 -3.24 -10.04
N ARG A 35 -4.82 -4.12 -9.72
CA ARG A 35 -3.90 -3.87 -8.60
C ARG A 35 -3.01 -2.66 -8.87
N THR A 36 -2.49 -2.54 -10.09
CA THR A 36 -1.68 -1.38 -10.50
C THR A 36 -2.52 -0.10 -10.50
N TYR A 37 -3.70 -0.12 -11.10
CA TYR A 37 -4.62 1.02 -11.14
C TYR A 37 -4.96 1.49 -9.73
N ASN A 38 -5.43 0.59 -8.86
CA ASN A 38 -5.82 0.92 -7.50
C ASN A 38 -4.64 1.46 -6.68
N ALA A 39 -3.42 0.91 -6.86
CA ALA A 39 -2.22 1.42 -6.22
C ALA A 39 -1.86 2.84 -6.69
N SER A 40 -1.84 3.07 -8.01
CA SER A 40 -1.48 4.35 -8.61
C SER A 40 -2.49 5.46 -8.27
N ILE A 41 -3.80 5.18 -8.40
CA ILE A 41 -4.83 6.18 -8.07
C ILE A 41 -4.85 6.51 -6.58
N THR A 42 -4.62 5.51 -5.72
CA THR A 42 -4.51 5.74 -4.27
C THR A 42 -3.32 6.64 -3.97
N LEU A 43 -2.14 6.37 -4.57
CA LEU A 43 -0.97 7.22 -4.37
C LEU A 43 -1.25 8.67 -4.77
N GLN A 44 -1.80 8.87 -5.98
CA GLN A 44 -2.10 10.20 -6.50
C GLN A 44 -3.05 10.97 -5.57
N GLN A 45 -4.17 10.35 -5.18
CA GLN A 45 -5.15 10.97 -4.29
C GLN A 45 -4.58 11.26 -2.90
N GLN A 46 -3.70 10.40 -2.38
CA GLN A 46 -3.07 10.63 -1.08
C GLN A 46 -2.03 11.74 -1.15
N LEU A 47 -1.26 11.84 -2.24
CA LEU A 47 -0.31 12.94 -2.43
C LEU A 47 -1.04 14.27 -2.54
N GLU A 48 -2.14 14.34 -3.30
CA GLU A 48 -2.97 15.54 -3.42
C GLU A 48 -3.55 15.98 -2.06
N LYS A 49 -3.95 15.03 -1.22
CA LYS A 49 -4.52 15.31 0.11
C LYS A 49 -3.49 15.66 1.19
N LEU A 50 -2.29 15.10 1.12
CA LEU A 50 -1.32 15.14 2.22
C LEU A 50 -0.15 16.10 1.98
N THR A 51 0.05 16.57 0.75
CA THR A 51 1.20 17.41 0.39
C THR A 51 0.80 18.88 0.42
N ASP A 52 1.42 19.66 1.30
CA ASP A 52 1.29 21.12 1.30
C ASP A 52 2.39 21.75 0.41
N PRO A 53 2.06 22.69 -0.50
CA PRO A 53 3.06 23.43 -1.26
C PRO A 53 4.07 24.22 -0.41
N ASP A 54 3.67 24.69 0.78
CA ASP A 54 4.49 25.53 1.67
C ASP A 54 5.37 24.70 2.62
N ASP A 55 5.15 23.37 2.68
CA ASP A 55 5.95 22.45 3.48
C ASP A 55 7.44 22.46 3.06
N SER A 56 8.31 22.28 4.05
CA SER A 56 9.72 22.01 3.82
C SER A 56 9.91 20.69 3.05
N VAL A 57 11.07 20.51 2.43
CA VAL A 57 11.39 19.25 1.71
C VAL A 57 11.26 18.03 2.63
N THR A 58 11.62 18.15 3.90
CA THR A 58 11.52 17.06 4.88
C THR A 58 10.06 16.67 5.16
N GLU A 59 9.17 17.66 5.27
CA GLU A 59 7.73 17.44 5.48
C GLU A 59 7.08 16.83 4.24
N LYS A 60 7.45 17.29 3.04
CA LYS A 60 7.00 16.68 1.77
C LYS A 60 7.42 15.22 1.63
N ILE A 61 8.65 14.88 2.06
CA ILE A 61 9.09 13.47 2.11
C ILE A 61 8.24 12.65 3.09
N LEU A 62 7.87 13.23 4.24
CA LEU A 62 6.98 12.55 5.20
C LEU A 62 5.58 12.34 4.61
N ALA A 63 5.02 13.33 3.93
CA ALA A 63 3.73 13.20 3.22
C ALA A 63 3.79 12.09 2.16
N TYR A 64 4.85 12.06 1.33
CA TYR A 64 5.07 11.01 0.35
C TYR A 64 5.13 9.62 1.00
N ASN A 65 5.89 9.46 2.08
CA ASN A 65 6.00 8.18 2.79
C ASN A 65 4.66 7.73 3.40
N ARG A 66 3.84 8.67 3.87
CA ARG A 66 2.48 8.36 4.37
C ARG A 66 1.56 7.92 3.22
N ALA A 67 1.58 8.62 2.09
CA ALA A 67 0.83 8.25 0.89
C ALA A 67 1.23 6.84 0.39
N ASN A 68 2.53 6.57 0.29
CA ASN A 68 3.04 5.26 -0.12
C ASN A 68 2.69 4.15 0.89
N ARG A 69 2.64 4.47 2.20
CA ARG A 69 2.19 3.52 3.22
C ARG A 69 0.72 3.11 3.02
N ALA A 70 -0.16 4.02 2.62
CA ALA A 70 -1.54 3.69 2.32
C ALA A 70 -1.65 2.68 1.15
N VAL A 71 -0.83 2.87 0.12
CA VAL A 71 -0.72 1.92 -1.02
C VAL A 71 -0.22 0.55 -0.55
N ALA A 72 0.81 0.52 0.30
CA ALA A 72 1.34 -0.73 0.84
C ALA A 72 0.28 -1.50 1.65
N ILE A 73 -0.53 -0.79 2.45
CA ILE A 73 -1.66 -1.39 3.19
C ILE A 73 -2.69 -1.98 2.22
N LEU A 74 -3.12 -1.22 1.22
CA LEU A 74 -4.07 -1.68 0.19
C LEU A 74 -3.56 -2.92 -0.55
N CYS A 75 -2.27 -2.94 -0.88
CA CYS A 75 -1.63 -4.04 -1.60
C CYS A 75 -1.22 -5.23 -0.71
N ASN A 76 -1.52 -5.17 0.59
CA ASN A 76 -1.07 -6.11 1.62
C ASN A 76 0.45 -6.37 1.61
N HIS A 77 1.25 -5.33 1.36
CA HIS A 77 2.70 -5.40 1.45
C HIS A 77 3.12 -5.29 2.91
N GLN A 78 3.39 -6.44 3.52
CA GLN A 78 3.77 -6.53 4.93
C GLN A 78 5.27 -6.72 5.11
N ARG A 79 5.77 -6.27 6.26
CA ARG A 79 7.15 -6.50 6.68
C ARG A 79 7.18 -6.84 8.17
N SER A 80 7.91 -7.90 8.51
CA SER A 80 8.18 -8.25 9.91
C SER A 80 9.00 -7.16 10.60
N VAL A 81 8.69 -6.91 11.87
CA VAL A 81 9.42 -5.92 12.67
C VAL A 81 10.91 -6.33 12.76
N PRO A 82 11.86 -5.48 12.33
CA PRO A 82 13.28 -5.79 12.45
C PRO A 82 13.70 -5.98 13.91
N LYS A 83 14.62 -6.91 14.18
CA LYS A 83 15.12 -7.20 15.54
C LYS A 83 15.68 -5.96 16.28
N SER A 84 16.22 -5.00 15.54
CA SER A 84 16.80 -3.76 16.09
C SER A 84 15.80 -2.60 16.25
N HIS A 85 14.52 -2.79 15.90
CA HIS A 85 13.55 -1.70 15.80
C HIS A 85 13.41 -0.90 17.11
N GLN A 86 13.22 -1.60 18.24
CA GLN A 86 13.07 -0.96 19.55
C GLN A 86 14.28 -0.08 19.89
N LYS A 87 15.50 -0.62 19.76
CA LYS A 87 16.75 0.11 20.03
C LYS A 87 16.90 1.33 19.12
N SER A 88 16.50 1.24 17.86
CA SER A 88 16.51 2.39 16.94
C SER A 88 15.51 3.47 17.35
N MET A 89 14.32 3.10 17.82
CA MET A 89 13.30 4.04 18.28
C MET A 89 13.69 4.74 19.59
N GLU A 90 14.31 4.03 20.52
CA GLU A 90 14.85 4.59 21.77
C GLU A 90 15.90 5.68 21.48
N LYS A 91 16.90 5.36 20.64
CA LYS A 91 17.93 6.32 20.21
C LYS A 91 17.36 7.57 19.53
N LEU A 92 16.29 7.41 18.74
CA LEU A 92 15.62 8.55 18.11
C LEU A 92 14.94 9.44 19.15
N LYS A 93 14.27 8.85 20.14
CA LYS A 93 13.62 9.59 21.23
C LYS A 93 14.62 10.38 22.07
N GLU A 94 15.74 9.75 22.45
CA GLU A 94 16.82 10.41 23.21
C GLU A 94 17.34 11.64 22.49
N LYS A 95 17.61 11.53 21.17
CA LYS A 95 18.05 12.67 20.35
C LYS A 95 17.02 13.79 20.27
N ILE A 96 15.73 13.46 20.23
CA ILE A 96 14.65 14.45 20.22
C ILE A 96 14.60 15.19 21.57
N THR A 97 14.69 14.48 22.69
CA THR A 97 14.70 15.09 24.02
C THR A 97 15.89 16.03 24.21
N ALA A 98 17.10 15.57 23.87
CA ALA A 98 18.31 16.39 23.96
C ALA A 98 18.21 17.69 23.12
N LYS A 99 17.57 17.62 21.94
CA LYS A 99 17.36 18.80 21.08
C LYS A 99 16.28 19.76 21.60
N LYS A 100 15.39 19.31 22.49
CA LYS A 100 14.35 20.16 23.11
C LYS A 100 14.86 20.87 24.37
N GLU A 101 15.82 20.27 25.06
CA GLU A 101 16.43 20.81 26.28
C GLU A 101 17.56 21.80 26.00
N ALA A 102 18.14 21.75 24.79
CA ALA A 102 19.10 22.72 24.28
C ALA A 102 18.40 23.95 23.67
#